data_AF-A0A8R1DYY4-F1
#
_entry.id   AF-A0A8R1DYY4-F1
#
_cell.length_a   1.000
_cell.length_b   1.000
_cell.length_c   1.000
_cell.angle_alpha   90.00
_cell.angle_beta   90.00
_cell.angle_gamma   90.00
#
_symmetry.space_group_name_H-M   'P 1'
#
loop_
_entity.id
_entity.type
_entity.pdbx_description
1 polymer ?
#
loop_
_entity_poly.entity_id
_entity_poly.type
_entity_poly.pdbx_seq_one_letter_code
_entity_poly.pdbx_strand_id
1 'polypeptide(L)'
;MRRPNDYEKKDRSYIGYSLLVTSQFIVIQSSILLFFYVFTLKSALFISVTLLSLVVLLFFFLLHYNTSLRNRLDITQISSFYNLGARFQAAENARSLKLAIFVFAVICCLFVAGISTLSILFFRLLPETHDHVIMTAFECLVSLNPLFIVPAAMFSVPEWKAAFCKHVPFLCHRTPTPHRRENHALRTKMETNLYFVQLEDSWKT
;
A
#
# COMPACT_ATOMS: atom_id res chain seq x y z
N MET A 1 29.45 -6.58 -6.55
CA MET A 1 28.43 -6.40 -5.49
C MET A 1 28.23 -4.91 -5.23
N ARG A 2 27.05 -4.36 -5.50
CA ARG A 2 26.72 -2.93 -5.28
C ARG A 2 26.54 -2.68 -3.78
N ARG A 3 27.20 -1.66 -3.23
CA ARG A 3 27.08 -1.27 -1.81
C ARG A 3 25.65 -0.75 -1.50
N PRO A 4 25.11 -1.00 -0.29
CA PRO A 4 23.82 -0.42 0.16
C PRO A 4 23.81 1.11 0.31
N ASN A 5 24.95 1.79 0.13
CA ASN A 5 25.16 3.21 0.44
C ASN A 5 24.33 4.19 -0.43
N ASP A 6 23.64 3.70 -1.47
CA ASP A 6 22.83 4.49 -2.41
C ASP A 6 21.32 4.47 -2.09
N TYR A 7 20.86 3.63 -1.16
CA TYR A 7 19.43 3.49 -0.88
C TYR A 7 18.91 4.69 -0.06
N GLU A 8 19.67 5.16 0.93
CA GLU A 8 19.22 6.19 1.89
C GLU A 8 19.65 7.62 1.54
N LYS A 9 20.67 7.81 0.69
CA LYS A 9 21.26 9.14 0.44
C LYS A 9 20.54 9.99 -0.60
N LYS A 10 19.70 9.39 -1.45
CA LYS A 10 19.03 10.10 -2.55
C LYS A 10 17.53 10.04 -2.34
N ASP A 11 16.93 11.21 -2.11
CA ASP A 11 15.49 11.34 -2.10
C ASP A 11 14.96 11.05 -3.52
N ARG A 12 14.16 9.99 -3.68
CA ARG A 12 13.64 9.51 -4.98
C ARG A 12 12.18 9.88 -5.18
N SER A 13 11.81 11.08 -4.74
CA SER A 13 10.47 11.64 -4.89
C SER A 13 9.96 11.58 -6.34
N TYR A 14 10.85 11.65 -7.34
CA TYR A 14 10.51 11.49 -8.76
C TYR A 14 9.79 10.16 -9.08
N ILE A 15 10.07 9.08 -8.34
CA ILE A 15 9.38 7.78 -8.52
C ILE A 15 7.90 7.96 -8.19
N GLY A 16 7.60 8.58 -7.04
CA GLY A 16 6.22 8.86 -6.62
C GLY A 16 5.48 9.77 -7.60
N TYR A 17 6.11 10.87 -8.03
CA TYR A 17 5.52 11.78 -9.02
C TYR A 17 5.27 11.08 -10.36
N SER A 18 6.24 10.29 -10.84
CA SER A 18 6.09 9.55 -12.11
C SER A 18 4.95 8.54 -12.04
N LEU A 19 4.80 7.82 -10.91
CA LEU A 19 3.71 6.88 -10.68
C LEU A 19 2.36 7.59 -10.67
N LEU A 20 2.28 8.74 -9.99
CA LEU A 20 1.05 9.53 -9.91
C LEU A 20 0.66 10.07 -11.30
N VAL A 21 1.59 10.68 -12.03
CA VAL A 21 1.31 11.23 -13.37
C VAL A 21 0.89 10.14 -14.35
N THR A 22 1.63 9.02 -14.37
CA THR A 22 1.31 7.90 -15.27
C THR A 22 -0.02 7.23 -14.93
N SER A 23 -0.33 7.03 -13.65
CA SER A 23 -1.63 6.47 -13.23
C SER A 23 -2.79 7.38 -13.61
N GLN A 24 -2.69 8.69 -13.37
CA GLN A 24 -3.74 9.64 -13.74
C GLN A 24 -3.92 9.72 -15.26
N PHE A 25 -2.82 9.68 -16.03
CA PHE A 25 -2.89 9.63 -17.48
C PHE A 25 -3.65 8.39 -17.97
N ILE A 26 -3.35 7.21 -17.42
CA ILE A 26 -4.05 5.96 -17.77
C ILE A 26 -5.54 6.05 -17.45
N VAL A 27 -5.90 6.59 -16.27
CA VAL A 27 -7.31 6.75 -15.86
C VAL A 27 -8.04 7.68 -16.82
N ILE A 28 -7.49 8.87 -17.13
CA ILE A 28 -8.11 9.84 -18.04
C ILE A 28 -8.31 9.22 -19.44
N GLN A 29 -7.29 8.56 -19.98
CA GLN A 29 -7.40 7.90 -21.29
C GLN A 29 -8.47 6.80 -21.28
N SER A 30 -8.51 5.97 -20.23
CA SER A 30 -9.53 4.92 -20.10
C SER A 30 -10.94 5.49 -20.01
N SER A 31 -11.13 6.58 -19.25
CA SER A 31 -12.42 7.27 -19.14
C SER A 31 -12.89 7.84 -20.48
N ILE A 32 -11.98 8.44 -21.27
CA ILE A 32 -12.30 8.96 -22.61
C ILE A 32 -12.74 7.82 -23.54
N LEU A 33 -12.02 6.70 -23.57
CA LEU A 33 -12.35 5.56 -24.42
C LEU A 33 -13.71 4.94 -24.05
N LEU A 34 -14.03 4.87 -22.76
CA LEU A 34 -15.33 4.39 -22.28
C LEU A 34 -16.47 5.37 -22.63
N PHE A 35 -16.22 6.69 -22.53
CA PHE A 35 -17.19 7.73 -22.87
C PHE A 35 -17.57 7.71 -24.35
N PHE A 36 -16.60 7.49 -25.24
CA PHE A 36 -16.85 7.34 -26.68
C PHE A 36 -17.39 5.95 -27.07
N TYR A 37 -17.78 5.12 -26.11
CA TYR A 37 -18.29 3.76 -26.31
C TYR A 37 -17.37 2.86 -27.14
N VAL A 38 -16.07 3.16 -27.20
CA VAL A 38 -15.06 2.33 -27.89
C VAL A 38 -14.99 0.96 -27.20
N PHE A 39 -15.23 0.93 -25.88
CA PHE A 39 -15.39 -0.30 -25.10
C PHE A 39 -16.84 -0.52 -24.68
N THR A 40 -17.33 -1.74 -24.88
CA THR A 40 -18.61 -2.18 -24.33
C THR A 40 -18.52 -2.44 -22.82
N LEU A 41 -19.66 -2.39 -22.12
CA LEU A 41 -19.73 -2.77 -20.69
C LEU A 41 -19.18 -4.18 -20.43
N LYS A 42 -19.39 -5.12 -21.37
CA LYS A 42 -18.85 -6.48 -21.33
C LYS A 42 -17.32 -6.49 -21.24
N SER A 43 -16.68 -5.78 -22.16
CA SER A 43 -15.22 -5.65 -22.17
C SER A 43 -14.70 -4.96 -20.91
N ALA A 44 -15.39 -3.92 -20.43
CA ALA A 44 -14.99 -3.21 -19.21
C ALA A 44 -15.05 -4.11 -17.97
N LEU A 45 -16.09 -4.92 -17.81
CA LEU A 45 -16.22 -5.91 -16.73
C LEU A 45 -15.11 -6.96 -16.79
N PHE A 46 -14.87 -7.53 -17.98
CA PHE A 46 -13.82 -8.54 -18.16
C PHE A 46 -12.44 -7.98 -17.80
N ILE A 47 -12.08 -6.81 -18.33
CA ILE A 47 -10.81 -6.12 -18.02
C ILE A 47 -10.70 -5.85 -16.51
N SER A 48 -11.78 -5.37 -15.87
CA SER A 48 -11.78 -5.05 -14.43
C SER A 48 -11.52 -6.28 -13.57
N VAL A 49 -12.16 -7.41 -13.87
CA VAL A 49 -11.96 -8.68 -13.14
C VAL A 49 -10.53 -9.21 -13.36
N THR A 50 -10.03 -9.18 -14.59
CA THR A 50 -8.67 -9.63 -14.89
C THR A 50 -7.62 -8.78 -14.18
N LEU A 51 -7.74 -7.45 -14.22
CA LEU A 51 -6.81 -6.54 -13.56
C LEU A 51 -6.85 -6.68 -12.04
N LEU A 52 -8.04 -6.78 -11.44
CA LEU A 52 -8.17 -7.00 -10.00
C LEU A 52 -7.51 -8.33 -9.58
N SER A 53 -7.74 -9.39 -10.34
CA SER A 53 -7.13 -10.70 -10.10
C SER A 53 -5.60 -10.62 -10.18
N LEU A 54 -5.07 -9.94 -11.20
CA LEU A 54 -3.63 -9.72 -11.36
C LEU A 54 -3.03 -8.94 -10.18
N VAL A 55 -3.69 -7.88 -9.74
CA VAL A 55 -3.24 -7.07 -8.60
C VAL A 55 -3.21 -7.89 -7.31
N VAL A 56 -4.25 -8.70 -7.07
CA VAL A 56 -4.30 -9.62 -5.92
C VAL A 56 -3.15 -10.64 -5.98
N LEU A 57 -2.92 -11.27 -7.13
CA LEU A 57 -1.82 -12.21 -7.31
C LEU A 57 -0.45 -11.57 -7.09
N LEU A 58 -0.23 -10.37 -7.64
CA LEU A 58 1.01 -9.62 -7.45
C LEU A 58 1.23 -9.26 -5.99
N PHE A 59 0.18 -8.87 -5.28
CA PHE A 59 0.28 -8.58 -3.85
C PHE A 59 0.65 -9.82 -3.04
N PHE A 60 0.02 -10.97 -3.30
CA PHE A 60 0.38 -12.23 -2.65
C PHE A 60 1.79 -12.69 -3.02
N PHE A 61 2.21 -12.50 -4.26
CA PHE A 61 3.59 -12.76 -4.69
C PHE A 61 4.59 -11.89 -3.92
N LEU A 62 4.33 -10.58 -3.81
CA LEU A 62 5.15 -9.67 -3.00
C LEU A 62 5.16 -10.09 -1.53
N LEU A 63 4.02 -10.50 -0.99
CA LEU A 63 3.89 -10.97 0.38
C LEU A 63 4.75 -12.22 0.63
N HIS A 64 4.62 -13.19 -0.27
CA HIS A 64 5.39 -14.44 -0.23
C HIS A 64 6.89 -14.16 -0.38
N TYR A 65 7.27 -13.34 -1.36
CA TYR A 65 8.67 -12.98 -1.61
C TYR A 65 9.31 -12.30 -0.40
N ASN A 66 8.66 -11.28 0.16
CA ASN A 66 9.18 -10.56 1.34
C ASN A 66 9.26 -11.46 2.58
N THR A 67 8.27 -12.33 2.79
CA THR A 67 8.28 -13.28 3.91
C THR A 67 9.38 -14.33 3.75
N SER A 68 9.56 -14.87 2.53
CA SER A 68 10.62 -15.83 2.21
C SER A 68 12.00 -15.22 2.36
N LEU A 69 12.19 -13.97 1.89
CA LEU A 69 13.44 -13.24 2.04
C LEU A 69 13.78 -13.02 3.53
N ARG A 70 12.80 -12.64 4.34
CA ARG A 70 12.97 -12.51 5.80
C ARG A 70 13.39 -13.83 6.44
N ASN A 71 12.71 -14.93 6.11
CA ASN A 71 13.04 -16.25 6.67
C ASN A 71 14.44 -16.71 6.26
N ARG A 72 14.87 -16.44 5.02
CA ARG A 72 16.24 -16.75 4.56
C ARG A 72 17.29 -15.93 5.28
N LEU A 73 17.04 -14.64 5.52
CA LEU A 73 17.91 -13.76 6.29
C LEU A 73 18.02 -14.20 7.76
N ASP A 74 16.94 -14.73 8.32
CA ASP A 74 16.92 -15.29 9.69
C ASP A 74 17.71 -16.60 9.79
N ILE A 75 17.61 -17.49 8.80
CA ILE A 75 18.43 -18.72 8.74
C ILE A 75 19.92 -18.37 8.54
N THR A 76 20.22 -17.38 7.69
CA THR A 76 21.59 -16.90 7.41
C THR A 76 22.23 -16.23 8.64
N GLN A 77 21.43 -15.79 9.63
CA GLN A 77 21.92 -15.33 10.93
C GLN A 77 22.82 -16.37 11.61
N ILE A 78 22.55 -17.66 11.41
CA ILE A 78 23.32 -18.76 11.98
C ILE A 78 24.69 -18.91 11.27
N SER A 79 24.81 -18.46 10.01
CA SER A 79 25.99 -18.75 9.16
C SER A 79 26.81 -17.55 8.69
N SER A 80 26.32 -16.30 8.75
CA SER A 80 27.06 -15.15 8.22
C SER A 80 26.77 -13.81 8.91
N PHE A 81 27.84 -13.15 9.37
CA PHE A 81 27.84 -11.84 10.05
C PHE A 81 27.54 -10.63 9.14
N TYR A 82 27.46 -10.79 7.82
CA TYR A 82 27.82 -9.70 6.90
C TYR A 82 26.68 -8.89 6.24
N ASN A 83 25.44 -8.92 6.74
CA ASN A 83 24.42 -8.01 6.17
C ASN A 83 23.35 -7.50 7.15
N LEU A 84 23.77 -6.78 8.19
CA LEU A 84 22.88 -6.13 9.15
C LEU A 84 21.86 -5.18 8.49
N GLY A 85 22.30 -4.40 7.49
CA GLY A 85 21.44 -3.45 6.77
C GLY A 85 20.29 -4.12 6.03
N ALA A 86 20.54 -5.22 5.31
CA ALA A 86 19.48 -5.97 4.63
C ALA A 86 18.47 -6.60 5.62
N ARG A 87 18.91 -6.94 6.83
CA ARG A 87 18.03 -7.47 7.89
C ARG A 87 17.10 -6.40 8.45
N PHE A 88 17.63 -5.21 8.72
CA PHE A 88 16.80 -4.08 9.13
C PHE A 88 15.76 -3.73 8.06
N GLN A 89 16.17 -3.66 6.79
CA GLN A 89 15.24 -3.43 5.68
C GLN A 89 14.17 -4.52 5.57
N ALA A 90 14.54 -5.79 5.71
CA ALA A 90 13.57 -6.89 5.68
C ALA A 90 12.60 -6.88 6.89
N ALA A 91 13.09 -6.53 8.08
CA ALA A 91 12.26 -6.40 9.29
C ALA A 91 11.28 -5.22 9.18
N GLU A 92 11.75 -4.09 8.66
CA GLU A 92 10.93 -2.91 8.40
C GLU A 92 9.89 -3.17 7.30
N ASN A 93 10.29 -3.79 6.18
CA ASN A 93 9.37 -4.20 5.12
C ASN A 93 8.29 -5.15 5.62
N ALA A 94 8.62 -6.13 6.47
CA ALA A 94 7.63 -7.03 7.06
C ALA A 94 6.61 -6.31 7.95
N ARG A 95 7.04 -5.25 8.66
CA ARG A 95 6.14 -4.42 9.47
C ARG A 95 5.22 -3.57 8.57
N SER A 96 5.78 -2.93 7.55
CA SER A 96 5.02 -2.14 6.57
C SER A 96 3.98 -3.01 5.84
N LEU A 97 4.38 -4.22 5.46
CA LEU A 97 3.54 -5.17 4.75
C LEU A 97 2.35 -5.67 5.58
N LYS A 98 2.49 -5.84 6.91
CA LYS A 98 1.35 -6.16 7.80
C LYS A 98 0.28 -5.07 7.78
N LEU A 99 0.69 -3.80 7.75
CA LEU A 99 -0.24 -2.69 7.62
C LEU A 99 -0.85 -2.65 6.20
N ALA A 100 -0.01 -2.89 5.19
CA ALA A 100 -0.43 -2.92 3.80
C ALA A 100 -1.50 -4.00 3.54
N ILE A 101 -1.43 -5.18 4.17
CA ILE A 101 -2.43 -6.24 4.03
C ILE A 101 -3.83 -5.75 4.42
N PHE A 102 -3.96 -5.05 5.54
CA PHE A 102 -5.26 -4.57 6.00
C PHE A 102 -5.85 -3.54 5.04
N VAL A 103 -5.03 -2.54 4.65
CA VAL A 103 -5.45 -1.51 3.69
C VAL A 103 -5.79 -2.13 2.34
N PHE A 104 -4.96 -3.06 1.86
CA PHE A 104 -5.17 -3.78 0.62
C PHE A 104 -6.47 -4.60 0.63
N ALA A 105 -6.75 -5.31 1.72
CA ALA A 105 -7.98 -6.09 1.85
C ALA A 105 -9.23 -5.21 1.75
N VAL A 106 -9.25 -4.06 2.44
CA VAL A 106 -10.35 -3.09 2.38
C VAL A 106 -10.54 -2.56 0.96
N ILE A 107 -9.46 -2.18 0.28
CA ILE A 107 -9.48 -1.71 -1.11
C ILE A 107 -10.04 -2.80 -2.03
N CYS A 108 -9.55 -4.05 -1.91
CA CYS A 108 -10.05 -5.17 -2.70
C CYS A 108 -11.53 -5.44 -2.46
N CYS A 109 -12.02 -5.42 -1.22
CA CYS A 109 -13.44 -5.60 -0.93
C CYS A 109 -14.31 -4.55 -1.63
N LEU A 110 -13.87 -3.29 -1.68
CA LEU A 110 -14.60 -2.21 -2.33
C LEU A 110 -14.59 -2.35 -3.85
N PHE A 111 -13.48 -2.76 -4.45
CA PHE A 111 -13.43 -3.07 -5.88
C PHE A 111 -14.31 -4.27 -6.24
N VAL A 112 -14.29 -5.34 -5.43
CA VAL A 112 -15.18 -6.51 -5.63
C VAL A 112 -16.65 -6.09 -5.53
N ALA A 113 -17.00 -5.24 -4.55
CA ALA A 113 -18.37 -4.72 -4.42
C ALA A 113 -18.78 -3.84 -5.61
N GLY A 114 -17.90 -2.98 -6.11
CA GLY A 114 -18.16 -2.18 -7.30
C GLY A 114 -18.37 -3.06 -8.55
N ILE A 115 -17.47 -4.02 -8.78
CA ILE A 115 -17.59 -4.96 -9.90
C ILE A 115 -18.86 -5.82 -9.78
N SER A 116 -19.25 -6.24 -8.57
CA SER A 116 -20.46 -7.03 -8.37
C SER A 116 -21.73 -6.24 -8.68
N THR A 117 -21.82 -4.96 -8.29
CA THR A 117 -22.96 -4.10 -8.67
C THR A 117 -23.09 -3.96 -10.19
N LEU A 118 -21.97 -3.73 -10.91
CA LEU A 118 -21.98 -3.69 -12.37
C LEU A 118 -22.33 -5.04 -13.00
N SER A 119 -21.90 -6.15 -12.38
CA SER A 119 -22.23 -7.50 -12.84
C SER A 119 -23.71 -7.82 -12.67
N ILE A 120 -24.33 -7.40 -11.55
CA ILE A 120 -25.78 -7.55 -11.31
C ILE A 120 -26.59 -6.87 -12.40
N LEU A 121 -26.22 -5.64 -12.77
CA LEU A 121 -26.84 -4.90 -13.87
C LEU A 121 -26.65 -5.61 -15.20
N PHE A 122 -25.41 -6.04 -15.49
CA PHE A 122 -25.07 -6.66 -16.76
C PHE A 122 -25.78 -7.99 -17.00
N PHE A 123 -25.86 -8.85 -15.98
CA PHE A 123 -26.52 -10.16 -16.06
C PHE A 123 -28.03 -10.09 -15.81
N ARG A 124 -28.60 -8.90 -15.57
CA ARG A 124 -30.02 -8.71 -15.22
C ARG A 124 -30.46 -9.63 -14.06
N LEU A 125 -29.61 -9.74 -13.02
CA LEU A 125 -29.88 -10.62 -11.87
C LEU A 125 -31.05 -10.13 -11.00
N LEU A 126 -31.42 -8.86 -11.14
CA LEU A 126 -32.55 -8.23 -10.46
C LEU A 126 -33.51 -7.59 -11.48
N PRO A 127 -34.79 -7.39 -11.13
CA PRO A 127 -35.74 -6.68 -11.97
C PRO A 127 -35.30 -5.24 -12.26
N GLU A 128 -35.61 -4.75 -13.46
CA GLU A 128 -35.19 -3.42 -13.95
C GLU A 128 -35.65 -2.25 -13.05
N THR A 129 -36.70 -2.46 -12.24
CA THR A 129 -37.15 -1.48 -11.24
C THR A 129 -36.08 -1.12 -10.21
N HIS A 130 -35.05 -1.95 -10.04
CA HIS A 130 -33.96 -1.73 -9.09
C HIS A 130 -32.71 -1.13 -9.75
N ASP A 131 -32.68 -0.91 -11.06
CA ASP A 131 -31.49 -0.43 -11.79
C ASP A 131 -30.96 0.89 -11.20
N HIS A 132 -31.85 1.82 -10.89
CA HIS A 132 -31.49 3.10 -10.26
C HIS A 132 -30.84 2.90 -8.88
N VAL A 133 -31.37 2.00 -8.06
CA VAL A 133 -30.83 1.72 -6.72
C VAL A 133 -29.43 1.11 -6.82
N ILE A 134 -29.22 0.20 -7.77
CA ILE A 134 -27.93 -0.46 -7.99
C ILE A 134 -26.89 0.56 -8.49
N MET A 135 -27.28 1.45 -9.42
CA MET A 135 -26.40 2.52 -9.92
C MET A 135 -26.04 3.52 -8.82
N THR A 136 -27.00 3.93 -7.98
CA THR A 136 -26.70 4.79 -6.82
C THR A 136 -25.76 4.09 -5.85
N ALA A 137 -25.96 2.80 -5.57
CA ALA A 137 -25.04 2.04 -4.73
C ALA A 137 -23.62 1.99 -5.31
N PHE A 138 -23.48 1.81 -6.63
CA PHE A 138 -22.19 1.86 -7.32
C PHE A 138 -21.53 3.25 -7.17
N GLU A 139 -22.27 4.34 -7.39
CA GLU A 139 -21.76 5.71 -7.24
C GLU A 139 -21.30 5.98 -5.79
N CYS A 140 -22.05 5.52 -4.80
CA CYS A 140 -21.65 5.59 -3.40
C CYS A 140 -20.34 4.82 -3.15
N LEU A 141 -20.21 3.58 -3.65
CA LEU A 141 -19.01 2.77 -3.50
C LEU A 141 -17.77 3.43 -4.10
N VAL A 142 -17.89 4.03 -5.29
CA VAL A 142 -16.81 4.78 -5.93
C VAL A 142 -16.44 6.02 -5.11
N SER A 143 -17.44 6.71 -4.56
CA SER A 143 -17.25 7.92 -3.74
C SER A 143 -16.63 7.63 -2.37
N LEU A 144 -16.80 6.44 -1.82
CA LEU A 144 -16.18 6.04 -0.55
C LEU A 144 -14.64 6.03 -0.60
N ASN A 145 -14.05 5.79 -1.78
CA ASN A 145 -12.61 5.70 -1.93
C ASN A 145 -11.88 7.01 -1.55
N PRO A 146 -12.14 8.16 -2.22
CA PRO A 146 -11.52 9.42 -1.84
C PRO A 146 -12.00 9.96 -0.48
N LEU A 147 -13.23 9.64 -0.06
CA LEU A 147 -13.79 10.18 1.18
C LEU A 147 -13.30 9.47 2.45
N PHE A 148 -13.12 8.15 2.41
CA PHE A 148 -12.82 7.36 3.61
C PHE A 148 -11.56 6.53 3.48
N ILE A 149 -11.33 5.82 2.37
CA ILE A 149 -10.17 4.94 2.23
C ILE A 149 -8.88 5.76 2.22
N VAL A 150 -8.80 6.77 1.34
CA VAL A 150 -7.57 7.55 1.17
C VAL A 150 -7.20 8.29 2.48
N PRO A 151 -8.14 8.97 3.16
CA PRO A 151 -7.86 9.53 4.48
C PRO A 151 -7.49 8.47 5.52
N ALA A 152 -8.24 7.37 5.63
CA ALA A 152 -7.94 6.32 6.61
C ALA A 152 -6.53 5.74 6.42
N ALA A 153 -6.12 5.49 5.16
CA ALA A 153 -4.77 5.04 4.83
C ALA A 153 -3.72 6.11 5.21
N MET A 154 -3.97 7.38 4.86
CA MET A 154 -3.10 8.51 5.19
C MET A 154 -2.89 8.67 6.71
N PHE A 155 -3.95 8.49 7.50
CA PHE A 155 -3.92 8.63 8.95
C PHE A 155 -3.41 7.36 9.66
N SER A 156 -3.40 6.19 9.00
CA SER A 156 -2.91 4.93 9.56
C SER A 156 -1.39 4.89 9.76
N VAL A 157 -0.65 5.63 8.93
CA VAL A 157 0.82 5.74 9.01
C VAL A 157 1.18 7.10 9.63
N PRO A 158 1.85 7.14 10.80
CA PRO A 158 2.21 8.38 11.48
C PRO A 158 3.06 9.34 10.63
N GLU A 159 3.93 8.81 9.78
CA GLU A 159 4.78 9.57 8.86
C GLU A 159 3.95 10.25 7.77
N TRP A 160 3.01 9.52 7.16
CA TRP A 160 2.11 10.04 6.12
C TRP A 160 1.17 11.09 6.69
N LYS A 161 0.60 10.82 7.87
CA LYS A 161 -0.17 11.81 8.64
C LYS A 161 0.64 13.08 8.87
N ALA A 162 1.88 12.97 9.36
CA ALA A 162 2.72 14.13 9.65
C ALA A 162 3.05 14.93 8.37
N ALA A 163 3.35 14.25 7.27
CA ALA A 163 3.61 14.88 5.97
C ALA A 163 2.36 15.59 5.43
N PHE A 164 1.18 14.98 5.53
CA PHE A 164 -0.10 15.57 5.14
C PHE A 164 -0.42 16.81 5.98
N CYS A 165 -0.33 16.70 7.31
CA CYS A 165 -0.57 17.82 8.22
C CYS A 165 0.40 18.99 8.03
N LYS A 166 1.62 18.74 7.52
CA LYS A 166 2.58 19.80 7.18
C LYS A 166 2.07 20.67 6.01
N HIS A 167 1.42 20.06 5.02
CA HIS A 167 0.92 20.74 3.84
C HIS A 167 -0.50 21.29 4.04
N VAL A 168 -1.27 20.67 4.94
CA VAL A 168 -2.68 21.00 5.18
C VAL A 168 -2.93 21.17 6.69
N PRO A 169 -2.39 22.23 7.31
CA PRO A 169 -2.34 22.36 8.77
C PRO A 169 -3.71 22.56 9.43
N PHE A 170 -4.71 23.02 8.70
CA PHE A 170 -6.04 23.30 9.23
C PHE A 170 -6.86 22.03 9.53
N LEU A 171 -6.57 20.90 8.87
CA LEU A 171 -7.25 19.61 9.08
C LEU A 171 -6.67 18.79 10.23
N CYS A 172 -5.51 19.19 10.76
CA CYS A 172 -4.85 18.48 11.83
C CYS A 172 -4.78 19.35 13.08
N HIS A 173 -5.65 19.08 14.06
CA HIS A 173 -5.41 19.58 15.41
C HIS A 173 -4.02 19.10 15.86
N ARG A 174 -3.17 20.06 16.28
CA ARG A 174 -1.87 19.77 16.90
C ARG A 174 -2.11 19.07 18.23
N THR A 175 -2.47 17.80 18.22
CA THR A 175 -2.38 16.98 19.43
C THR A 175 -0.89 16.76 19.69
N PRO A 176 -0.33 17.28 20.79
CA PRO A 176 1.01 16.89 21.18
C PRO A 176 0.93 15.38 21.42
N THR A 177 1.66 14.60 20.63
CA THR A 177 1.87 13.17 20.91
C THR A 177 3.34 13.00 21.27
N PRO A 178 3.80 13.41 22.48
CA PRO A 178 5.18 13.20 22.88
C PRO A 178 5.42 11.71 23.19
N HIS A 179 4.47 11.06 23.88
CA HIS A 179 4.75 9.79 24.54
C HIS A 179 4.86 8.56 23.63
N ARG A 180 4.06 8.47 22.56
CA ARG A 180 4.09 7.29 21.66
C ARG A 180 5.28 7.31 20.71
N ARG A 181 5.74 8.49 20.30
CA ARG A 181 6.94 8.69 19.48
C ARG A 181 8.20 8.43 20.29
N GLU A 182 8.22 8.88 21.53
CA GLU A 182 9.34 8.69 22.44
C GLU A 182 9.55 7.21 22.78
N ASN A 183 8.49 6.45 23.09
CA ASN A 183 8.60 5.01 23.35
C ASN A 183 9.00 4.19 22.12
N HIS A 184 8.54 4.57 20.93
CA HIS A 184 8.94 3.89 19.69
C HIS A 184 10.39 4.25 19.31
N ALA A 185 10.80 5.50 19.47
CA ALA A 185 12.18 5.94 19.26
C ALA A 185 13.14 5.33 20.30
N LEU A 186 12.73 5.22 21.56
CA LEU A 186 13.47 4.53 22.62
C LEU A 186 13.63 3.05 22.31
N ARG A 187 12.54 2.39 21.91
CA ARG A 187 12.58 0.97 21.54
C ARG A 187 13.43 0.73 20.30
N THR A 188 13.32 1.59 19.29
CA THR A 188 14.16 1.51 18.08
C THR A 188 15.62 1.76 18.44
N LYS A 189 15.94 2.78 19.24
CA LYS A 189 17.30 3.03 19.74
C LYS A 189 17.83 1.87 20.57
N MET A 190 17.00 1.24 21.41
CA MET A 190 17.39 0.11 22.24
C MET A 190 17.65 -1.12 21.37
N GLU A 191 16.77 -1.44 20.42
CA GLU A 191 16.99 -2.50 19.43
C GLU A 191 18.27 -2.23 18.62
N THR A 192 18.43 -1.02 18.09
CA THR A 192 19.64 -0.58 17.36
C THR A 192 20.92 -0.70 18.19
N ASN A 193 20.91 -0.26 19.45
CA ASN A 193 22.05 -0.42 20.36
C ASN A 193 22.37 -1.89 20.64
N LEU A 194 21.35 -2.73 20.80
CA LEU A 194 21.54 -4.17 21.02
C LEU A 194 22.22 -4.83 19.81
N TYR A 195 21.88 -4.39 18.59
CA TYR A 195 22.56 -4.83 17.38
C TYR A 195 23.99 -4.29 17.26
N PHE A 196 24.26 -3.04 17.67
CA PHE A 196 25.63 -2.49 17.67
C PHE A 196 26.53 -3.17 18.70
N VAL A 197 26.00 -3.48 19.89
CA VAL A 197 26.71 -4.24 20.93
C VAL A 197 27.05 -5.64 20.42
N GLN A 198 26.08 -6.34 19.80
CA GLN A 198 26.34 -7.63 19.17
C GLN A 198 27.42 -7.56 18.07
N LEU A 199 27.50 -6.43 17.36
CA LEU A 199 28.49 -6.19 16.30
C LEU A 199 29.89 -5.88 16.85
N GLU A 200 29.95 -5.18 17.98
CA GLU A 200 31.20 -4.89 18.69
C GLU A 200 31.79 -6.16 19.33
N ASP A 201 30.96 -6.99 19.95
CA ASP A 201 31.39 -8.25 20.57
C ASP A 201 31.92 -9.25 19.54
N SER A 202 31.36 -9.24 18.33
CA SER A 202 31.83 -10.10 17.24
C SER A 202 33.10 -9.61 16.54
N TRP A 203 33.53 -8.37 16.79
CA TRP A 203 34.81 -7.84 16.30
C TRP A 203 35.96 -8.07 17.30
N LYS A 204 35.64 -8.44 18.55
CA LYS A 204 36.61 -8.73 19.62
C LYS A 204 37.02 -10.21 19.70
N THR A 205 36.49 -11.06 18.81
CA THR A 205 36.86 -12.47 18.64
C THR A 205 37.71 -12.64 17.39
#